data_AF-A0A8B6C1T1-F1
#
_entry.id   AF-A0A8B6C1T1-F1
#
_cell.length_a   1.000
_cell.length_b   1.000
_cell.length_c   1.000
_cell.angle_alpha   90.00
_cell.angle_beta   90.00
_cell.angle_gamma   90.00
#
_symmetry.space_group_name_H-M   'P 1'
#
loop_
_entity.id
_entity.type
_entity.pdbx_description
1 polymer ?
#
loop_
_entity_poly.entity_id
_entity_poly.type
_entity_poly.pdbx_seq_one_letter_code
_entity_poly.pdbx_strand_id
1 'polypeptide(L)'
;MLIEKFIDNPRHIEVQVLCDRHGNALWLNERECSIQRRNQKVIEEAPSTFVDPDMRRAMGEQATTLAKAVGYDSAGTVEFLVDSKKNFYFLEMNTRLQVEHPITESITGIDIVNQMIRVSSGNKLLHTQADIPIDGWAFECRVYAEDPYKNFGMPSIGRLYKYIEPNHIDKVRCDSGIQEGSEISIYYDPMICKLVTYGENRQAALDTMVTALDSYVIRGVTHNIPLLRDIVTEKRFVAGDISTNYLPSVYPDGFPGKVLSADENNDLCAIAVAIYIKDQLVARTFTNQTRIPMDTNAPTEWALVVNQPGGESVSVKATLTDGQINMDIGGRTISISSDINFTTPLIETDINGNHRIFQLSQRIGGGKYNLRFFGTVFPVSIMDEFTSKMLEYLPERAEADISTLISAPMPGMLKSVTAIVGESVAEGQEVCVLEAMKMQNSLVAAKTGKIKAVNFKEGQTVDEGDVIVELE
;
A
#
# COMPACT_ATOMS: atom_id res chain seq x y z
N MET A 1 -36.14 -24.38 -7.46
CA MET A 1 -35.22 -24.40 -6.30
C MET A 1 -33.91 -24.95 -6.79
N LEU A 2 -32.83 -24.17 -6.66
CA LEU A 2 -31.47 -24.59 -7.00
C LEU A 2 -30.80 -25.04 -5.70
N ILE A 3 -30.13 -26.18 -5.72
CA ILE A 3 -29.36 -26.70 -4.59
C ILE A 3 -27.90 -26.65 -5.03
N GLU A 4 -27.12 -25.81 -4.36
CA GLU A 4 -25.70 -25.62 -4.63
C GLU A 4 -24.90 -25.94 -3.37
N LYS A 5 -23.71 -26.52 -3.56
CA LYS A 5 -22.83 -26.80 -2.43
C LYS A 5 -22.28 -25.48 -1.88
N PHE A 6 -22.57 -25.21 -0.62
CA PHE A 6 -21.97 -24.09 0.10
C PHE A 6 -20.48 -24.34 0.38
N ILE A 7 -19.65 -23.35 0.09
CA ILE A 7 -18.20 -23.35 0.36
C ILE A 7 -17.97 -22.42 1.56
N ASP A 8 -17.55 -23.00 2.68
CA ASP A 8 -17.27 -22.27 3.90
C ASP A 8 -15.81 -21.82 3.97
N ASN A 9 -15.60 -20.61 4.49
CA ASN A 9 -14.29 -19.94 4.58
C ASN A 9 -13.43 -20.10 3.31
N PRO A 10 -13.96 -19.71 2.13
CA PRO A 10 -13.32 -19.98 0.85
C PRO A 10 -11.91 -19.40 0.78
N ARG A 11 -10.94 -20.23 0.37
CA ARG A 11 -9.58 -19.81 0.01
C ARG A 11 -9.42 -19.93 -1.50
N HIS A 12 -8.86 -18.89 -2.12
CA HIS A 12 -8.55 -18.89 -3.55
C HIS A 12 -7.12 -19.37 -3.72
N ILE A 13 -6.98 -20.61 -4.18
CA ILE A 13 -5.67 -21.27 -4.35
C ILE A 13 -5.58 -21.76 -5.77
N GLU A 14 -4.48 -21.45 -6.43
CA GLU A 14 -4.29 -21.71 -7.84
C GLU A 14 -3.00 -22.45 -8.10
N VAL A 15 -2.98 -23.27 -9.15
CA VAL A 15 -1.83 -24.07 -9.54
C VAL A 15 -1.26 -23.53 -10.85
N GLN A 16 0.03 -23.20 -10.84
CA GLN A 16 0.76 -22.88 -12.05
C GLN A 16 1.03 -24.15 -12.84
N VAL A 17 0.64 -24.17 -14.12
CA VAL A 17 0.98 -25.27 -15.04
C VAL A 17 1.86 -24.77 -16.17
N LEU A 18 2.70 -25.67 -16.66
CA LEU A 18 3.59 -25.44 -17.80
C LEU A 18 3.55 -26.66 -18.72
N CYS A 19 3.22 -26.45 -19.98
CA CYS A 19 3.02 -27.50 -20.98
C CYS A 19 3.86 -27.26 -22.24
N ASP A 20 4.03 -28.30 -23.06
CA ASP A 20 4.63 -28.20 -24.38
C ASP A 20 3.85 -28.98 -25.46
N ARG A 21 4.17 -28.71 -26.73
CA ARG A 21 3.58 -29.41 -27.89
C ARG A 21 4.00 -30.88 -28.03
N HIS A 22 4.80 -31.41 -27.10
CA HIS A 22 5.27 -32.79 -27.07
C HIS A 22 4.47 -33.66 -26.10
N GLY A 23 3.41 -33.09 -25.49
CA GLY A 23 2.53 -33.79 -24.55
C GLY A 23 3.03 -33.78 -23.10
N ASN A 24 4.10 -33.05 -22.80
CA ASN A 24 4.57 -32.89 -21.42
C ASN A 24 3.75 -31.80 -20.73
N ALA A 25 3.45 -32.01 -19.43
CA ALA A 25 2.86 -31.00 -18.57
C ALA A 25 3.40 -31.17 -17.14
N LEU A 26 3.69 -30.05 -16.50
CA LEU A 26 4.21 -29.94 -15.14
C LEU A 26 3.35 -28.97 -14.35
N TRP A 27 3.26 -29.16 -13.03
CA TRP A 27 2.78 -28.12 -12.12
C TRP A 27 3.95 -27.52 -11.33
N LEU A 28 3.95 -26.19 -11.22
CA LEU A 28 4.98 -25.40 -10.52
C LEU A 28 4.45 -24.96 -9.15
N ASN A 29 3.95 -25.92 -8.38
CA ASN A 29 3.28 -25.73 -7.08
C ASN A 29 2.07 -24.77 -7.17
N GLU A 30 1.55 -24.38 -6.01
CA GLU A 30 0.39 -23.52 -5.84
C GLU A 30 0.75 -22.13 -5.32
N ARG A 31 -0.16 -21.19 -5.56
CA ARG A 31 -0.20 -19.85 -4.97
C ARG A 31 -1.53 -19.66 -4.25
N GLU A 32 -1.51 -18.97 -3.12
CA GLU A 32 -2.72 -18.52 -2.44
C GLU A 32 -2.95 -17.03 -2.71
N CYS A 33 -4.11 -16.71 -3.28
CA CYS A 33 -4.53 -15.37 -3.68
C CYS A 33 -5.77 -14.91 -2.91
N SER A 34 -5.99 -15.47 -1.71
CA SER A 34 -7.18 -15.21 -0.89
C SER A 34 -7.34 -13.73 -0.51
N ILE A 35 -6.25 -12.96 -0.44
CA ILE A 35 -6.31 -11.53 -0.10
C ILE A 35 -6.62 -10.71 -1.35
N GLN A 36 -7.91 -10.42 -1.53
CA GLN A 36 -8.44 -9.69 -2.67
C GLN A 36 -9.51 -8.67 -2.27
N ARG A 37 -9.65 -7.60 -3.06
CA ARG A 37 -10.67 -6.57 -2.93
C ARG A 37 -11.52 -6.57 -4.19
N ARG A 38 -12.84 -6.79 -4.09
CA ARG A 38 -13.76 -6.80 -5.26
C ARG A 38 -13.24 -7.68 -6.42
N ASN A 39 -12.69 -8.84 -6.10
CA ASN A 39 -12.05 -9.79 -7.03
C ASN A 39 -10.74 -9.30 -7.67
N GLN A 40 -10.19 -8.16 -7.25
CA GLN A 40 -8.84 -7.73 -7.58
C GLN A 40 -7.88 -8.26 -6.50
N LYS A 41 -6.92 -9.11 -6.90
CA LYS A 41 -5.91 -9.65 -6.00
C LYS A 41 -5.02 -8.52 -5.47
N VAL A 42 -4.68 -8.57 -4.18
CA VAL A 42 -3.92 -7.52 -3.48
C VAL A 42 -2.59 -8.05 -2.97
N ILE A 43 -2.63 -9.21 -2.31
CA ILE A 43 -1.44 -9.92 -1.82
C ILE A 43 -1.57 -11.40 -2.18
N GLU A 44 -0.50 -11.94 -2.74
CA GLU A 44 -0.37 -13.33 -3.11
C GLU A 44 0.82 -13.97 -2.38
N GLU A 45 0.73 -15.26 -2.07
CA GLU A 45 1.83 -16.02 -1.47
C GLU A 45 2.04 -17.39 -2.10
N ALA A 46 3.28 -17.86 -2.11
CA ALA A 46 3.65 -19.21 -2.53
C ALA A 46 4.70 -19.81 -1.59
N PRO A 47 4.52 -21.05 -1.10
CA PRO A 47 3.33 -21.89 -1.22
C PRO A 47 2.16 -21.38 -0.35
N SER A 48 1.03 -22.12 -0.31
CA SER A 48 -0.08 -21.85 0.61
C SER A 48 0.19 -22.39 2.02
N THR A 49 -0.22 -21.64 3.05
CA THR A 49 -0.17 -22.10 4.45
C THR A 49 -1.16 -23.22 4.76
N PHE A 50 -2.21 -23.37 3.93
CA PHE A 50 -3.31 -24.30 4.18
C PHE A 50 -3.11 -25.67 3.51
N VAL A 51 -2.38 -25.68 2.39
CA VAL A 51 -2.18 -26.84 1.53
C VAL A 51 -1.05 -27.73 2.06
N ASP A 52 -1.40 -28.97 2.44
CA ASP A 52 -0.43 -30.01 2.81
C ASP A 52 0.11 -30.75 1.56
N PRO A 53 1.19 -31.56 1.70
CA PRO A 53 1.82 -32.22 0.56
C PRO A 53 0.89 -33.13 -0.26
N ASP A 54 -0.06 -33.81 0.38
CA ASP A 54 -0.98 -34.73 -0.29
C ASP A 54 -2.02 -33.95 -1.11
N MET A 55 -2.59 -32.91 -0.50
CA MET A 55 -3.51 -32.00 -1.19
C MET A 55 -2.81 -31.29 -2.36
N ARG A 56 -1.57 -30.79 -2.16
CA ARG A 56 -0.76 -30.14 -3.21
C ARG A 56 -0.58 -31.05 -4.42
N ARG A 57 -0.22 -32.31 -4.17
CA ARG A 57 -0.06 -33.30 -5.23
C ARG A 57 -1.38 -33.54 -5.95
N ALA A 58 -2.48 -33.75 -5.23
CA ALA A 58 -3.79 -33.98 -5.82
C ALA A 58 -4.24 -32.82 -6.72
N MET A 59 -4.07 -31.58 -6.25
CA MET A 59 -4.36 -30.37 -7.05
C MET A 59 -3.46 -30.28 -8.28
N GLY A 60 -2.15 -30.51 -8.13
CA GLY A 60 -1.17 -30.47 -9.22
C GLY A 60 -1.40 -31.52 -10.31
N GLU A 61 -1.68 -32.77 -9.91
CA GLU A 61 -2.00 -33.86 -10.82
C GLU A 61 -3.32 -33.60 -11.56
N GLN A 62 -4.34 -33.08 -10.87
CA GLN A 62 -5.61 -32.74 -11.52
C GLN A 62 -5.47 -31.53 -12.46
N ALA A 63 -4.69 -30.51 -12.09
CA ALA A 63 -4.42 -29.35 -12.92
C ALA A 63 -3.66 -29.73 -14.21
N THR A 64 -2.64 -30.58 -14.13
CA THR A 64 -1.93 -31.06 -15.32
C THR A 64 -2.75 -32.03 -16.16
N THR A 65 -3.62 -32.84 -15.54
CA THR A 65 -4.59 -33.67 -16.26
C THR A 65 -5.56 -32.81 -17.08
N LEU A 66 -6.10 -31.75 -16.48
CA LEU A 66 -6.94 -30.78 -17.16
C LEU A 66 -6.20 -30.11 -18.33
N ALA A 67 -4.97 -29.63 -18.10
CA ALA A 67 -4.16 -28.98 -19.13
C ALA A 67 -3.90 -29.92 -20.33
N LYS A 68 -3.58 -31.19 -20.08
CA LYS A 68 -3.42 -32.20 -21.14
C LYS A 68 -4.72 -32.47 -21.88
N ALA A 69 -5.85 -32.56 -21.17
CA ALA A 69 -7.15 -32.84 -21.77
C ALA A 69 -7.59 -31.79 -22.78
N VAL A 70 -7.22 -30.52 -22.57
CA VAL A 70 -7.50 -29.41 -23.51
C VAL A 70 -6.37 -29.17 -24.52
N GLY A 71 -5.31 -29.98 -24.50
CA GLY A 71 -4.15 -29.81 -25.40
C GLY A 71 -3.41 -28.49 -25.17
N TYR A 72 -3.30 -28.07 -23.91
CA TYR A 72 -2.72 -26.78 -23.55
C TYR A 72 -1.22 -26.67 -23.91
N ASP A 73 -0.80 -25.49 -24.34
CA ASP A 73 0.57 -25.14 -24.73
C ASP A 73 1.01 -23.89 -23.95
N SER A 74 2.31 -23.76 -23.63
CA SER A 74 2.86 -22.67 -22.81
C SER A 74 2.50 -22.76 -21.31
N ALA A 75 2.54 -21.63 -20.61
CA ALA A 75 2.18 -21.49 -19.20
C ALA A 75 0.71 -21.10 -19.04
N GLY A 76 0.07 -21.64 -18.00
CA GLY A 76 -1.32 -21.33 -17.64
C GLY A 76 -1.54 -21.52 -16.15
N THR A 77 -2.71 -21.13 -15.65
CA THR A 77 -3.03 -21.29 -14.23
C THR A 77 -4.42 -21.88 -14.07
N VAL A 78 -4.53 -22.89 -13.21
CA VAL A 78 -5.80 -23.54 -12.86
C VAL A 78 -6.21 -23.04 -11.49
N GLU A 79 -7.34 -22.36 -11.40
CA GLU A 79 -7.83 -21.75 -10.18
C GLU A 79 -8.79 -22.69 -9.44
N PHE A 80 -8.58 -22.81 -8.13
CA PHE A 80 -9.43 -23.58 -7.25
C PHE A 80 -10.00 -22.73 -6.12
N LEU A 81 -11.19 -23.11 -5.67
CA LEU A 81 -11.75 -22.73 -4.38
C LEU A 81 -11.58 -23.88 -3.39
N VAL A 82 -10.96 -23.59 -2.26
CA VAL A 82 -10.71 -24.56 -1.19
C VAL A 82 -11.59 -24.23 0.01
N ASP A 83 -12.30 -25.24 0.53
CA ASP A 83 -13.13 -25.12 1.73
C ASP A 83 -12.35 -25.40 3.03
N SER A 84 -12.98 -25.15 4.18
CA SER A 84 -12.35 -25.35 5.50
C SER A 84 -11.93 -26.81 5.79
N LYS A 85 -12.48 -27.77 5.04
CA LYS A 85 -12.21 -29.21 5.16
C LYS A 85 -11.17 -29.70 4.15
N LYS A 86 -10.48 -28.78 3.46
CA LYS A 86 -9.51 -29.07 2.41
C LYS A 86 -10.09 -29.76 1.17
N ASN A 87 -11.40 -29.68 0.95
CA ASN A 87 -11.92 -30.02 -0.37
C ASN A 87 -11.63 -28.87 -1.32
N PHE A 88 -11.16 -29.19 -2.53
CA PHE A 88 -10.87 -28.19 -3.54
C PHE A 88 -11.78 -28.39 -4.76
N TYR A 89 -12.19 -27.28 -5.36
CA TYR A 89 -13.14 -27.21 -6.46
C TYR A 89 -12.56 -26.35 -7.57
N PHE A 90 -12.66 -26.83 -8.81
CA PHE A 90 -12.23 -26.07 -9.97
C PHE A 90 -13.14 -24.87 -10.19
N LEU A 91 -12.55 -23.69 -10.37
CA LEU A 91 -13.27 -22.47 -10.71
C LEU A 91 -13.13 -22.19 -12.21
N GLU A 92 -11.91 -21.94 -12.67
CA GLU A 92 -11.60 -21.75 -14.08
C GLU A 92 -10.12 -22.02 -14.39
N MET A 93 -9.75 -21.96 -15.67
CA MET A 93 -8.36 -21.99 -16.12
C MET A 93 -8.04 -20.72 -16.91
N ASN A 94 -7.02 -19.99 -16.46
CA ASN A 94 -6.52 -18.80 -17.11
C ASN A 94 -5.45 -19.17 -18.13
N THR A 95 -5.73 -18.91 -19.40
CA THR A 95 -4.92 -19.34 -20.55
C THR A 95 -3.81 -18.35 -20.92
N ARG A 96 -3.12 -17.83 -19.90
CA ARG A 96 -2.06 -16.82 -20.01
C ARG A 96 -1.11 -16.92 -18.81
N LEU A 97 -0.01 -16.18 -18.89
CA LEU A 97 0.81 -15.90 -17.73
C LEU A 97 -0.01 -15.10 -16.69
N GLN A 98 0.07 -15.51 -15.43
CA GLN A 98 -0.53 -14.76 -14.33
C GLN A 98 0.36 -13.62 -13.88
N VAL A 99 -0.23 -12.57 -13.31
CA VAL A 99 0.50 -11.38 -12.86
C VAL A 99 1.47 -11.77 -11.74
N GLU A 100 0.96 -12.58 -10.82
CA GLU A 100 1.53 -13.17 -9.62
C GLU A 100 2.44 -14.40 -9.87
N HIS A 101 2.90 -14.61 -11.10
CA HIS A 101 3.90 -15.65 -11.38
C HIS A 101 5.26 -15.47 -10.65
N PRO A 102 5.75 -14.25 -10.30
CA PRO A 102 7.05 -14.08 -9.65
C PRO A 102 7.24 -14.85 -8.35
N ILE A 103 6.17 -15.03 -7.55
CA ILE A 103 6.25 -15.81 -6.30
C ILE A 103 6.44 -17.30 -6.58
N THR A 104 5.90 -17.82 -7.69
CA THR A 104 6.22 -19.18 -8.16
C THR A 104 7.69 -19.26 -8.59
N GLU A 105 8.18 -18.30 -9.38
CA GLU A 105 9.58 -18.29 -9.80
C GLU A 105 10.54 -18.22 -8.59
N SER A 106 10.16 -17.46 -7.57
CA SER A 106 10.99 -17.23 -6.38
C SER A 106 11.19 -18.49 -5.51
N ILE A 107 10.22 -19.41 -5.48
CA ILE A 107 10.33 -20.68 -4.73
C ILE A 107 10.77 -21.86 -5.59
N THR A 108 10.65 -21.76 -6.91
CA THR A 108 11.01 -22.86 -7.83
C THR A 108 12.37 -22.66 -8.51
N GLY A 109 12.84 -21.41 -8.62
CA GLY A 109 14.02 -21.05 -9.41
C GLY A 109 13.78 -21.15 -10.93
N ILE A 110 12.53 -21.29 -11.38
CA ILE A 110 12.19 -21.44 -12.79
C ILE A 110 11.69 -20.11 -13.34
N ASP A 111 12.38 -19.58 -14.35
CA ASP A 111 11.89 -18.47 -15.17
C ASP A 111 10.79 -19.00 -16.12
N ILE A 112 9.55 -18.64 -15.80
CA ILE A 112 8.36 -19.11 -16.53
C ILE A 112 8.34 -18.48 -17.93
N VAL A 113 8.72 -17.21 -18.05
CA VAL A 113 8.75 -16.50 -19.35
C VAL A 113 9.78 -17.14 -20.28
N ASN A 114 10.94 -17.53 -19.76
CA ASN A 114 11.96 -18.28 -20.50
C ASN A 114 11.38 -19.61 -21.03
N GLN A 115 10.69 -20.37 -20.18
CA GLN A 115 10.05 -21.62 -20.60
C GLN A 115 8.96 -21.37 -21.66
N MET A 116 8.14 -20.33 -21.52
CA MET A 116 7.12 -19.96 -22.52
C MET A 116 7.75 -19.69 -23.90
N ILE A 117 8.85 -18.94 -23.96
CA ILE A 117 9.60 -18.68 -25.22
C ILE A 117 10.20 -19.98 -25.77
N ARG A 118 10.72 -20.83 -24.89
CA ARG A 118 11.33 -22.10 -25.26
C ARG A 118 10.32 -23.06 -25.90
N VAL A 119 9.17 -23.29 -25.27
CA VAL A 119 8.15 -24.24 -25.75
C VAL A 119 7.41 -23.71 -26.98
N SER A 120 7.17 -22.39 -27.06
CA SER A 120 6.60 -21.78 -28.26
C SER A 120 7.50 -21.94 -29.49
N SER A 121 8.82 -22.02 -29.28
CA SER A 121 9.82 -22.36 -30.30
C SER A 121 9.90 -23.88 -30.62
N GLY A 122 8.98 -24.69 -30.11
CA GLY A 122 8.90 -26.12 -30.39
C GLY A 122 9.86 -26.99 -29.57
N ASN A 123 10.52 -26.45 -28.54
CA ASN A 123 11.37 -27.25 -27.66
C ASN A 123 10.54 -27.98 -26.60
N LYS A 124 11.12 -29.04 -26.02
CA LYS A 124 10.58 -29.71 -24.83
C LYS A 124 10.86 -28.91 -23.56
N LEU A 125 10.03 -29.13 -22.54
CA LEU A 125 10.28 -28.68 -21.17
C LEU A 125 11.67 -29.12 -20.68
N LEU A 126 12.36 -28.23 -19.97
CA LEU A 126 13.69 -28.52 -19.40
C LEU A 126 13.64 -29.46 -18.20
N HIS A 127 12.53 -29.41 -17.46
CA HIS A 127 12.36 -30.04 -16.17
C HIS A 127 11.36 -31.19 -16.27
N THR A 128 11.48 -32.13 -15.36
CA THR A 128 10.44 -33.11 -15.03
C THR A 128 9.77 -32.72 -13.72
N GLN A 129 8.68 -33.38 -13.35
CA GLN A 129 7.95 -33.03 -12.12
C GLN A 129 8.79 -33.25 -10.86
N ALA A 130 9.74 -34.19 -10.90
CA ALA A 130 10.65 -34.46 -9.79
C ALA A 130 11.72 -33.38 -9.62
N ASP A 131 11.95 -32.55 -10.64
CA ASP A 131 12.96 -31.47 -10.61
C ASP A 131 12.39 -30.17 -10.04
N ILE A 132 11.08 -30.08 -9.78
CA ILE A 132 10.41 -28.85 -9.31
C ILE A 132 10.51 -28.76 -7.79
N PRO A 133 11.31 -27.84 -7.23
CA PRO A 133 11.47 -27.73 -5.78
C PRO A 133 10.35 -26.88 -5.15
N ILE A 134 10.36 -26.84 -3.82
CA ILE A 134 9.76 -25.77 -3.01
C ILE A 134 10.88 -25.28 -2.11
N ASP A 135 11.53 -24.19 -2.50
CA ASP A 135 12.60 -23.55 -1.72
C ASP A 135 12.08 -22.30 -1.03
N GLY A 136 11.86 -22.40 0.28
CA GLY A 136 11.40 -21.29 1.10
C GLY A 136 9.96 -20.84 0.85
N TRP A 137 9.74 -19.53 0.94
CA TRP A 137 8.44 -18.87 0.81
C TRP A 137 8.60 -17.55 0.08
N ALA A 138 7.56 -17.14 -0.65
CA ALA A 138 7.52 -15.85 -1.34
C ALA A 138 6.17 -15.16 -1.17
N PHE A 139 6.20 -13.83 -1.14
CA PHE A 139 5.04 -12.94 -1.13
C PHE A 139 5.13 -11.93 -2.27
N GLU A 140 4.01 -11.60 -2.87
CA GLU A 140 3.84 -10.50 -3.81
C GLU A 140 2.81 -9.53 -3.24
N CYS A 141 3.14 -8.25 -3.24
CA CYS A 141 2.22 -7.17 -2.97
C CYS A 141 2.05 -6.35 -4.25
N ARG A 142 0.80 -6.18 -4.70
CA ARG A 142 0.50 -5.27 -5.81
C ARG A 142 0.44 -3.84 -5.31
N VAL A 143 1.49 -3.07 -5.63
CA VAL A 143 1.53 -1.65 -5.30
C VAL A 143 0.74 -0.88 -6.36
N TYR A 144 -0.40 -0.34 -5.93
CA TYR A 144 -1.35 0.39 -6.77
C TYR A 144 -1.31 1.90 -6.46
N ALA A 145 -1.49 2.71 -7.51
CA ALA A 145 -1.82 4.13 -7.41
C ALA A 145 -3.30 4.27 -7.01
N GLU A 146 -3.58 3.94 -5.76
CA GLU A 146 -4.93 3.89 -5.18
C GLU A 146 -4.91 4.44 -3.75
N ASP A 147 -5.97 5.14 -3.36
CA ASP A 147 -6.16 5.65 -2.01
C ASP A 147 -6.83 4.60 -1.11
N PRO A 148 -6.10 3.95 -0.18
CA PRO A 148 -6.68 2.90 0.65
C PRO A 148 -7.69 3.44 1.67
N TYR A 149 -7.64 4.73 2.02
CA TYR A 149 -8.54 5.36 2.99
C TYR A 149 -9.93 5.63 2.40
N LYS A 150 -10.04 5.67 1.07
CA LYS A 150 -11.29 5.89 0.35
C LYS A 150 -11.75 4.61 -0.35
N ASN A 151 -12.78 3.96 0.20
CA ASN A 151 -13.39 2.75 -0.37
C ASN A 151 -12.39 1.61 -0.69
N PHE A 152 -11.26 1.53 0.03
CA PHE A 152 -10.14 0.58 -0.18
C PHE A 152 -9.34 0.72 -1.47
N GLY A 153 -9.35 1.87 -2.14
CA GLY A 153 -8.51 2.08 -3.31
C GLY A 153 -9.26 2.79 -4.42
N MET A 154 -9.61 4.04 -4.15
CA MET A 154 -9.99 4.97 -5.20
C MET A 154 -8.74 5.28 -6.03
N PRO A 155 -8.74 5.08 -7.36
CA PRO A 155 -7.53 5.30 -8.12
C PRO A 155 -7.00 6.74 -8.04
N SER A 156 -5.69 6.87 -8.14
CA SER A 156 -4.95 8.13 -8.10
C SER A 156 -4.14 8.26 -9.36
N ILE A 157 -4.22 9.43 -9.99
CA ILE A 157 -3.43 9.76 -11.17
C ILE A 157 -2.46 10.88 -10.84
N GLY A 158 -1.47 11.04 -11.69
CA GLY A 158 -0.51 12.15 -11.59
C GLY A 158 0.91 11.71 -11.82
N ARG A 159 1.82 12.68 -11.67
CA ARG A 159 3.23 12.48 -11.95
C ARG A 159 4.00 12.04 -10.71
N LEU A 160 4.78 10.97 -10.85
CA LEU A 160 5.68 10.48 -9.82
C LEU A 160 6.92 11.38 -9.72
N TYR A 161 6.89 12.43 -8.90
CA TYR A 161 8.05 13.34 -8.77
C TYR A 161 9.17 12.76 -7.90
N LYS A 162 8.87 11.74 -7.09
CA LYS A 162 9.88 10.94 -6.38
C LYS A 162 9.46 9.48 -6.39
N TYR A 163 10.37 8.60 -6.82
CA TYR A 163 10.12 7.18 -6.90
C TYR A 163 11.42 6.40 -6.62
N ILE A 164 11.47 5.70 -5.49
CA ILE A 164 12.62 4.88 -5.07
C ILE A 164 12.10 3.51 -4.67
N GLU A 165 12.44 2.51 -5.47
CA GLU A 165 12.17 1.11 -5.17
C GLU A 165 13.12 0.57 -4.10
N PRO A 166 12.66 -0.39 -3.27
CA PRO A 166 13.46 -1.01 -2.21
C PRO A 166 14.48 -2.06 -2.70
N ASN A 167 15.03 -1.92 -3.91
CA ASN A 167 15.97 -2.89 -4.52
C ASN A 167 17.33 -3.01 -3.83
N HIS A 168 17.63 -2.12 -2.87
CA HIS A 168 18.85 -2.19 -2.06
C HIS A 168 18.76 -3.25 -0.94
N ILE A 169 17.56 -3.80 -0.69
CA ILE A 169 17.30 -4.82 0.30
C ILE A 169 17.48 -6.20 -0.36
N ASP A 170 18.20 -7.10 0.30
CA ASP A 170 18.37 -8.47 -0.18
C ASP A 170 17.03 -9.22 -0.25
N LYS A 171 16.91 -10.15 -1.20
CA LYS A 171 15.69 -10.94 -1.44
C LYS A 171 14.43 -10.13 -1.76
N VAL A 172 14.60 -8.92 -2.27
CA VAL A 172 13.53 -8.10 -2.85
C VAL A 172 13.62 -8.13 -4.38
N ARG A 173 12.48 -8.30 -5.05
CA ARG A 173 12.32 -8.16 -6.50
C ARG A 173 11.20 -7.17 -6.78
N CYS A 174 11.50 -6.14 -7.56
CA CYS A 174 10.49 -5.20 -8.06
C CYS A 174 10.28 -5.42 -9.56
N ASP A 175 9.07 -5.81 -9.95
CA ASP A 175 8.66 -5.81 -11.36
C ASP A 175 7.81 -4.54 -11.60
N SER A 176 8.44 -3.48 -12.09
CA SER A 176 7.79 -2.19 -12.37
C SER A 176 7.79 -1.86 -13.87
N GLY A 177 6.78 -1.10 -14.30
CA GLY A 177 6.66 -0.56 -15.67
C GLY A 177 6.84 0.95 -15.73
N ILE A 178 7.26 1.58 -14.63
CA ILE A 178 7.36 3.03 -14.46
C ILE A 178 8.70 3.41 -13.81
N GLN A 179 9.03 4.71 -13.82
CA GLN A 179 10.25 5.24 -13.19
C GLN A 179 9.97 6.63 -12.59
N GLU A 180 10.94 7.19 -11.85
CA GLU A 180 10.84 8.57 -11.37
C GLU A 180 10.62 9.54 -12.54
N GLY A 181 9.61 10.39 -12.43
CA GLY A 181 9.17 11.32 -13.46
C GLY A 181 8.06 10.81 -14.36
N SER A 182 7.71 9.51 -14.34
CA SER A 182 6.58 8.93 -15.08
C SER A 182 5.23 9.49 -14.62
N GLU A 183 4.24 9.40 -15.49
CA GLU A 183 2.85 9.81 -15.22
C GLU A 183 1.94 8.59 -15.16
N ILE A 184 1.18 8.47 -14.07
CA ILE A 184 0.09 7.50 -13.95
C ILE A 184 -1.12 8.13 -14.62
N SER A 185 -1.50 7.60 -15.78
CA SER A 185 -2.61 8.13 -16.60
C SER A 185 -3.89 7.32 -16.41
N ILE A 186 -5.02 7.94 -16.74
CA ILE A 186 -6.35 7.29 -16.69
C ILE A 186 -6.54 6.13 -17.66
N TYR A 187 -5.64 5.99 -18.67
CA TYR A 187 -5.83 5.08 -19.80
C TYR A 187 -5.42 3.63 -19.50
N TYR A 188 -4.68 3.41 -18.41
CA TYR A 188 -4.10 2.11 -18.07
C TYR A 188 -4.49 1.68 -16.65
N ASP A 189 -4.05 0.48 -16.29
CA ASP A 189 -4.20 -0.08 -14.95
C ASP A 189 -3.38 0.73 -13.92
N PRO A 190 -3.87 0.91 -12.67
CA PRO A 190 -3.16 1.72 -11.66
C PRO A 190 -1.94 1.03 -11.04
N MET A 191 -1.58 -0.19 -11.46
CA MET A 191 -0.46 -0.92 -10.87
C MET A 191 0.85 -0.20 -11.17
N ILE A 192 1.55 0.16 -10.11
CA ILE A 192 2.86 0.80 -10.14
C ILE A 192 3.95 -0.28 -10.23
N CYS A 193 3.85 -1.30 -9.38
CA CYS A 193 4.89 -2.30 -9.19
C CYS A 193 4.30 -3.56 -8.56
N LYS A 194 4.82 -4.73 -8.95
CA LYS A 194 4.70 -5.94 -8.14
C LYS A 194 5.92 -5.99 -7.23
N LEU A 195 5.70 -5.83 -5.92
CA LEU A 195 6.77 -5.92 -4.93
C LEU A 195 6.81 -7.35 -4.41
N VAL A 196 7.88 -8.05 -4.72
CA VAL A 196 8.05 -9.47 -4.39
C VAL A 196 9.16 -9.61 -3.35
N THR A 197 8.93 -10.43 -2.35
CA THR A 197 9.94 -10.80 -1.36
C THR A 197 9.94 -12.30 -1.15
N TYR A 198 11.10 -12.86 -0.80
CA TYR A 198 11.23 -14.30 -0.57
C TYR A 198 12.24 -14.59 0.54
N GLY A 199 12.15 -15.77 1.14
CA GLY A 199 12.98 -16.15 2.27
C GLY A 199 12.91 -17.63 2.59
N GLU A 200 13.76 -18.10 3.50
CA GLU A 200 13.87 -19.52 3.86
C GLU A 200 12.60 -20.08 4.52
N ASN A 201 11.76 -19.19 5.07
CA ASN A 201 10.47 -19.51 5.65
C ASN A 201 9.53 -18.31 5.49
N ARG A 202 8.24 -18.54 5.77
CA ARG A 202 7.18 -17.53 5.64
C ARG A 202 7.48 -16.26 6.44
N GLN A 203 7.95 -16.38 7.68
CA GLN A 203 8.22 -15.22 8.53
C GLN A 203 9.38 -14.38 7.98
N ALA A 204 10.46 -15.02 7.52
CA ALA A 204 11.60 -14.31 6.92
C ALA A 204 11.20 -13.53 5.66
N ALA A 205 10.32 -14.09 4.83
CA ALA A 205 9.78 -13.38 3.67
C ALA A 205 8.88 -12.20 4.08
N LEU A 206 8.02 -12.37 5.11
CA LEU A 206 7.21 -11.28 5.67
C LEU A 206 8.05 -10.15 6.29
N ASP A 207 9.09 -10.49 7.05
CA ASP A 207 9.99 -9.51 7.66
C ASP A 207 10.68 -8.68 6.58
N THR A 208 11.09 -9.33 5.49
CA THR A 208 11.65 -8.66 4.30
C THR A 208 10.61 -7.76 3.63
N MET A 209 9.35 -8.22 3.48
CA MET A 209 8.26 -7.42 2.91
C MET A 209 7.96 -6.17 3.76
N VAL A 210 8.00 -6.32 5.09
CA VAL A 210 7.83 -5.21 6.04
C VAL A 210 8.87 -4.13 5.80
N THR A 211 10.16 -4.49 5.76
CA THR A 211 11.24 -3.54 5.49
C THR A 211 11.12 -2.95 4.09
N ALA A 212 10.79 -3.77 3.08
CA ALA A 212 10.64 -3.31 1.70
C ALA A 212 9.53 -2.26 1.54
N LEU A 213 8.35 -2.48 2.15
CA LEU A 213 7.24 -1.53 2.13
C LEU A 213 7.56 -0.23 2.89
N ASP A 214 8.26 -0.32 4.03
CA ASP A 214 8.68 0.87 4.80
C ASP A 214 9.74 1.70 4.05
N SER A 215 10.61 1.05 3.26
CA SER A 215 11.64 1.68 2.43
C SER A 215 11.16 2.13 1.05
N TYR A 216 9.93 1.79 0.64
CA TYR A 216 9.42 2.17 -0.68
C TYR A 216 8.94 3.62 -0.69
N VAL A 217 9.62 4.47 -1.47
CA VAL A 217 9.29 5.90 -1.60
C VAL A 217 8.50 6.13 -2.88
N ILE A 218 7.24 6.52 -2.74
CA ILE A 218 6.37 6.99 -3.83
C ILE A 218 5.85 8.38 -3.46
N ARG A 219 5.96 9.34 -4.37
CA ARG A 219 5.43 10.70 -4.21
C ARG A 219 4.82 11.22 -5.50
N GLY A 220 3.72 11.95 -5.36
CA GLY A 220 3.00 12.59 -6.47
C GLY A 220 1.65 11.97 -6.77
N VAL A 221 1.42 10.74 -6.30
CA VAL A 221 0.12 10.06 -6.33
C VAL A 221 -0.16 9.46 -4.95
N THR A 222 -1.42 9.21 -4.64
CA THR A 222 -1.82 8.37 -3.50
C THR A 222 -1.62 6.90 -3.89
N HIS A 223 -1.27 6.06 -2.90
CA HIS A 223 -0.92 4.66 -3.15
C HIS A 223 -1.27 3.76 -1.96
N ASN A 224 -1.45 2.47 -2.22
CA ASN A 224 -1.99 1.49 -1.28
C ASN A 224 -0.96 0.88 -0.29
N ILE A 225 0.32 1.30 -0.34
CA ILE A 225 1.36 0.84 0.61
C ILE A 225 0.92 0.86 2.08
N PRO A 226 0.23 1.89 2.61
CA PRO A 226 -0.24 1.87 4.00
C PRO A 226 -1.08 0.62 4.33
N LEU A 227 -2.00 0.23 3.43
CA LEU A 227 -2.86 -0.93 3.60
C LEU A 227 -2.05 -2.23 3.50
N LEU A 228 -1.18 -2.34 2.48
CA LEU A 228 -0.31 -3.51 2.32
C LEU A 228 0.55 -3.73 3.56
N ARG A 229 1.17 -2.64 4.06
CA ARG A 229 2.05 -2.65 5.23
C ARG A 229 1.33 -3.05 6.51
N ASP A 230 0.06 -2.67 6.66
CA ASP A 230 -0.76 -3.08 7.80
C ASP A 230 -1.14 -4.56 7.70
N ILE A 231 -1.61 -5.02 6.54
CA ILE A 231 -2.00 -6.43 6.29
C ILE A 231 -0.84 -7.39 6.59
N VAL A 232 0.38 -7.11 6.10
CA VAL A 232 1.52 -8.03 6.30
C VAL A 232 1.95 -8.16 7.76
N THR A 233 1.47 -7.28 8.65
CA THR A 233 1.69 -7.37 10.11
C THR A 233 0.44 -7.66 10.92
N GLU A 234 -0.71 -7.84 10.26
CA GLU A 234 -1.97 -8.17 10.93
C GLU A 234 -1.92 -9.63 11.40
N LYS A 235 -2.46 -9.88 12.60
CA LYS A 235 -2.30 -11.15 13.33
C LYS A 235 -2.85 -12.35 12.57
N ARG A 236 -4.02 -12.24 11.93
CA ARG A 236 -4.64 -13.32 11.16
C ARG A 236 -3.86 -13.60 9.88
N PHE A 237 -3.39 -12.55 9.18
CA PHE A 237 -2.53 -12.74 8.00
C PHE A 237 -1.20 -13.42 8.35
N VAL A 238 -0.53 -12.99 9.44
CA VAL A 238 0.70 -13.62 9.93
C VAL A 238 0.47 -15.07 10.37
N ALA A 239 -0.68 -15.37 10.99
CA ALA A 239 -1.05 -16.74 11.36
C ALA A 239 -1.50 -17.61 10.17
N GLY A 240 -1.73 -17.01 8.99
CA GLY A 240 -2.28 -17.70 7.82
C GLY A 240 -3.78 -17.98 7.91
N ASP A 241 -4.50 -17.38 8.87
CA ASP A 241 -5.97 -17.46 9.02
C ASP A 241 -6.69 -16.48 8.08
N ILE A 242 -6.63 -16.78 6.79
CA ILE A 242 -7.14 -15.92 5.72
C ILE A 242 -8.23 -16.63 4.91
N SER A 243 -9.05 -15.82 4.24
CA SER A 243 -10.05 -16.25 3.27
C SER A 243 -10.38 -15.11 2.32
N THR A 244 -11.18 -15.36 1.28
CA THR A 244 -11.59 -14.32 0.34
C THR A 244 -12.45 -13.21 0.96
N ASN A 245 -12.93 -13.41 2.19
CA ASN A 245 -13.64 -12.39 2.98
C ASN A 245 -12.73 -11.68 4.01
N TYR A 246 -11.41 -11.81 3.89
CA TYR A 246 -10.46 -11.25 4.85
C TYR A 246 -10.61 -9.73 4.99
N LEU A 247 -10.52 -8.95 3.90
CA LEU A 247 -10.54 -7.49 3.97
C LEU A 247 -11.82 -6.92 4.62
N PRO A 248 -13.05 -7.32 4.22
CA PRO A 248 -14.27 -6.85 4.87
C PRO A 248 -14.38 -7.31 6.33
N SER A 249 -13.76 -8.42 6.71
CA SER A 249 -13.79 -8.92 8.09
C SER A 249 -12.82 -8.19 9.03
N VAL A 250 -11.66 -7.79 8.52
CA VAL A 250 -10.61 -7.08 9.30
C VAL A 250 -10.86 -5.58 9.30
N TYR A 251 -11.38 -5.04 8.19
CA TYR A 251 -11.63 -3.63 7.99
C TYR A 251 -13.10 -3.39 7.56
N PRO A 252 -14.08 -3.62 8.45
CA PRO A 252 -15.50 -3.50 8.10
C PRO A 252 -15.90 -2.07 7.69
N ASP A 253 -15.28 -1.06 8.30
CA ASP A 253 -15.62 0.36 8.13
C ASP A 253 -14.64 1.12 7.22
N GLY A 254 -13.78 0.41 6.47
CA GLY A 254 -12.68 1.03 5.73
C GLY A 254 -11.32 0.85 6.42
N PHE A 255 -10.25 1.19 5.71
CA PHE A 255 -8.90 1.19 6.28
C PHE A 255 -8.65 2.51 7.04
N PRO A 256 -8.48 2.49 8.37
CA PRO A 256 -8.34 3.71 9.16
C PRO A 256 -6.91 4.27 9.17
N GLY A 257 -5.94 3.53 8.61
CA GLY A 257 -4.52 3.79 8.83
C GLY A 257 -3.99 3.06 10.06
N LYS A 258 -2.66 3.08 10.19
CA LYS A 258 -1.98 2.50 11.34
C LYS A 258 -2.29 3.31 12.60
N VAL A 259 -2.81 2.63 13.63
CA VAL A 259 -2.87 3.18 14.99
C VAL A 259 -1.57 2.82 15.70
N LEU A 260 -0.84 3.84 16.18
CA LEU A 260 0.41 3.67 16.89
C LEU A 260 0.17 3.34 18.37
N SER A 261 0.95 2.40 18.90
CA SER A 261 1.07 2.17 20.35
C SER A 261 1.75 3.36 21.04
N ALA A 262 1.75 3.37 22.38
CA ALA A 262 2.42 4.42 23.13
C ALA A 262 3.93 4.51 22.81
N ASP A 263 4.60 3.37 22.65
CA ASP A 263 6.03 3.33 22.34
C ASP A 263 6.31 3.82 20.92
N GLU A 264 5.48 3.43 19.95
CA GLU A 264 5.60 3.90 18.57
C GLU A 264 5.27 5.39 18.42
N ASN A 265 4.34 5.93 19.23
CA ASN A 265 4.09 7.37 19.31
C ASN A 265 5.30 8.13 19.87
N ASN A 266 5.99 7.55 20.86
CA ASN A 266 7.23 8.12 21.38
C ASN A 266 8.35 8.10 20.32
N ASP A 267 8.48 7.03 19.54
CA ASP A 267 9.41 6.94 18.42
C ASP A 267 9.12 8.03 17.36
N LEU A 268 7.84 8.21 17.00
CA LEU A 268 7.40 9.27 16.08
C LEU A 268 7.69 10.67 16.63
N CYS A 269 7.46 10.89 17.93
CA CYS A 269 7.74 12.16 18.61
C CYS A 269 9.24 12.46 18.60
N ALA A 270 10.07 11.47 18.94
CA ALA A 270 11.52 11.60 18.99
C ALA A 270 12.12 11.97 17.63
N ILE A 271 11.69 11.32 16.55
CA ILE A 271 12.20 11.65 15.22
C ILE A 271 11.71 13.03 14.74
N ALA A 272 10.48 13.42 15.08
CA ALA A 272 9.95 14.73 14.74
C ALA A 272 10.72 15.86 15.43
N VAL A 273 11.08 15.67 16.71
CA VAL A 273 11.93 16.60 17.47
C VAL A 273 13.34 16.66 16.89
N ALA A 274 13.93 15.51 16.52
CA ALA A 274 15.24 15.48 15.90
C ALA A 274 15.28 16.26 14.56
N ILE A 275 14.23 16.11 13.73
CA ILE A 275 14.06 16.90 12.48
C ILE A 275 13.98 18.39 12.80
N TYR A 276 13.13 18.77 13.76
CA TYR A 276 12.95 20.16 14.14
C TYR A 276 14.24 20.81 14.65
N ILE A 277 14.97 20.13 15.55
CA ILE A 277 16.25 20.62 16.08
C ILE A 277 17.25 20.80 14.95
N LYS A 278 17.36 19.84 14.03
CA LYS A 278 18.30 19.97 12.91
C LYS A 278 17.92 21.13 11.98
N ASP A 279 16.64 21.32 11.68
CA ASP A 279 16.18 22.47 10.91
C ASP A 279 16.56 23.79 11.58
N GLN A 280 16.40 23.90 12.90
CA GLN A 280 16.79 25.08 13.69
C GLN A 280 18.30 25.33 13.64
N LEU A 281 19.12 24.29 13.76
CA LEU A 281 20.58 24.39 13.69
C LEU A 281 21.06 24.77 12.29
N VAL A 282 20.50 24.16 11.25
CA VAL A 282 20.82 24.48 9.85
C VAL A 282 20.39 25.90 9.50
N ALA A 283 19.24 26.37 9.98
CA ALA A 283 18.76 27.75 9.77
C ALA A 283 19.69 28.82 10.38
N ARG A 284 20.56 28.44 11.32
CA ARG A 284 21.59 29.31 11.91
C ARG A 284 22.93 29.26 11.18
N THR A 285 23.09 28.34 10.21
CA THR A 285 24.31 28.19 9.43
C THR A 285 24.21 29.05 8.17
N PHE A 286 24.89 30.20 8.18
CA PHE A 286 24.92 31.12 7.04
C PHE A 286 26.13 30.84 6.14
N THR A 287 25.88 30.63 4.84
CA THR A 287 26.94 30.42 3.84
C THR A 287 27.46 31.72 3.22
N ASN A 288 26.76 32.85 3.42
CA ASN A 288 27.10 34.16 2.87
C ASN A 288 27.54 35.14 3.98
N GLN A 289 28.26 36.20 3.60
CA GLN A 289 28.66 37.27 4.53
C GLN A 289 27.43 37.99 5.10
N THR A 290 27.30 37.97 6.42
CA THR A 290 26.24 38.65 7.16
C THR A 290 26.60 40.11 7.42
N ARG A 291 25.72 41.05 7.05
CA ARG A 291 25.91 42.50 7.25
C ARG A 291 25.54 42.99 8.65
N ILE A 292 25.08 42.10 9.53
CA ILE A 292 24.55 42.39 10.86
C ILE A 292 25.22 41.44 11.86
N PRO A 293 25.59 41.90 13.07
CA PRO A 293 26.03 41.01 14.15
C PRO A 293 24.93 39.99 14.47
N MET A 294 25.26 38.70 14.41
CA MET A 294 24.32 37.62 14.68
C MET A 294 24.76 36.84 15.90
N ASP A 295 23.79 36.37 16.69
CA ASP A 295 24.04 35.39 17.73
C ASP A 295 24.31 34.03 17.05
N THR A 296 25.58 33.63 17.04
CA THR A 296 26.04 32.37 16.46
C THR A 296 26.00 31.21 17.45
N ASN A 297 25.62 31.45 18.71
CA ASN A 297 25.56 30.37 19.70
C ASN A 297 24.37 29.47 19.35
N ALA A 298 24.69 28.24 18.94
CA ALA A 298 23.70 27.21 18.77
C ALA A 298 23.13 26.83 20.15
N PRO A 299 21.80 26.80 20.33
CA PRO A 299 21.23 26.26 21.55
C PRO A 299 21.63 24.79 21.68
N THR A 300 21.88 24.35 22.90
CA THR A 300 22.14 22.95 23.25
C THR A 300 20.96 22.32 23.99
N GLU A 301 19.95 23.13 24.33
CA GLU A 301 18.76 22.70 25.08
C GLU A 301 17.50 23.30 24.46
N TRP A 302 16.42 22.52 24.44
CA TRP A 302 15.11 22.93 23.94
C TRP A 302 14.00 22.44 24.87
N ALA A 303 13.02 23.29 25.10
CA ALA A 303 11.75 22.94 25.73
C ALA A 303 10.64 23.06 24.66
N LEU A 304 10.15 21.92 24.20
CA LEU A 304 9.27 21.79 23.04
C LEU A 304 7.92 21.19 23.43
N VAL A 305 6.92 21.48 22.61
CA VAL A 305 5.62 20.83 22.64
C VAL A 305 5.37 20.20 21.27
N VAL A 306 5.04 18.92 21.28
CA VAL A 306 4.77 18.12 20.08
C VAL A 306 3.29 17.76 20.06
N ASN A 307 2.59 18.16 18.99
CA ASN A 307 1.22 17.72 18.73
C ASN A 307 1.26 16.61 17.67
N GLN A 308 0.63 15.48 18.01
CA GLN A 308 0.48 14.32 17.14
C GLN A 308 -1.01 14.09 16.83
N PRO A 309 -1.36 13.36 15.75
CA PRO A 309 -2.75 13.12 15.40
C PRO A 309 -3.47 12.32 16.49
N GLY A 310 -4.65 12.78 16.91
CA GLY A 310 -5.54 12.04 17.82
C GLY A 310 -5.03 11.88 19.25
N GLY A 311 -3.98 12.60 19.65
CA GLY A 311 -3.39 12.55 21.00
C GLY A 311 -3.28 13.91 21.67
N GLU A 312 -2.95 13.89 22.97
CA GLU A 312 -2.61 15.09 23.73
C GLU A 312 -1.24 15.63 23.33
N SER A 313 -1.04 16.93 23.52
CA SER A 313 0.25 17.59 23.33
C SER A 313 1.30 17.02 24.29
N VAL A 314 2.46 16.64 23.76
CA VAL A 314 3.57 16.06 24.54
C VAL A 314 4.63 17.12 24.77
N SER A 315 4.91 17.44 26.04
CA SER A 315 6.07 18.26 26.41
C SER A 315 7.35 17.45 26.33
N VAL A 316 8.35 17.99 25.62
CA VAL A 316 9.64 17.34 25.39
C VAL A 316 10.77 18.28 25.78
N LYS A 317 11.65 17.80 26.66
CA LYS A 317 12.93 18.47 26.93
C LYS A 317 14.02 17.76 26.14
N ALA A 318 14.66 18.46 25.23
CA ALA A 318 15.72 17.93 24.39
C ALA A 318 17.06 18.59 24.69
N THR A 319 18.13 17.81 24.68
CA THR A 319 19.51 18.29 24.87
C THR A 319 20.42 17.70 23.81
N LEU A 320 21.30 18.51 23.22
CA LEU A 320 22.30 18.07 22.24
C LEU A 320 23.65 17.98 22.95
N THR A 321 24.15 16.76 23.11
CA THR A 321 25.43 16.46 23.76
C THR A 321 26.15 15.35 23.00
N ASP A 322 27.44 15.53 22.71
CA ASP A 322 28.30 14.52 22.07
C ASP A 322 27.73 13.92 20.76
N GLY A 323 27.07 14.74 19.93
CA GLY A 323 26.47 14.28 18.67
C GLY A 323 25.21 13.43 18.85
N GLN A 324 24.59 13.48 20.03
CA GLN A 324 23.32 12.84 20.32
C GLN A 324 22.29 13.85 20.83
N ILE A 325 21.04 13.65 20.38
CA ILE A 325 19.87 14.37 20.83
C ILE A 325 19.19 13.50 21.89
N ASN A 326 19.37 13.87 23.16
CA ASN A 326 18.73 13.21 24.29
C ASN A 326 17.41 13.92 24.60
N MET A 327 16.31 13.17 24.60
CA MET A 327 14.95 13.69 24.77
C MET A 327 14.27 13.01 25.95
N ASP A 328 13.65 13.79 26.83
CA ASP A 328 12.70 13.30 27.81
C ASP A 328 11.29 13.41 27.23
N ILE A 329 10.69 12.26 26.92
CA ILE A 329 9.36 12.14 26.29
C ILE A 329 8.51 11.29 27.24
N GLY A 330 7.54 11.91 27.91
CA GLY A 330 6.64 11.21 28.83
C GLY A 330 7.35 10.52 30.00
N GLY A 331 8.46 11.08 30.48
CA GLY A 331 9.26 10.52 31.59
C GLY A 331 10.22 9.40 31.15
N ARG A 332 10.40 9.18 29.85
CA ARG A 332 11.38 8.24 29.29
C ARG A 332 12.44 8.98 28.51
N THR A 333 13.69 8.60 28.72
CA THR A 333 14.82 9.14 27.96
C THR A 333 15.00 8.37 26.66
N ILE A 334 14.90 9.07 25.53
CA ILE A 334 15.17 8.55 24.19
C ILE A 334 16.37 9.30 23.62
N SER A 335 17.36 8.58 23.10
CA SER A 335 18.52 9.17 22.43
C SER A 335 18.50 8.84 20.95
N ILE A 336 18.75 9.85 20.12
CA ILE A 336 18.85 9.74 18.65
C ILE A 336 20.13 10.43 18.20
N SER A 337 20.82 9.86 17.20
CA SER A 337 22.00 10.48 16.60
C SER A 337 21.66 11.83 15.93
N SER A 338 22.47 12.88 16.15
CA SER A 338 22.30 14.16 15.46
C SER A 338 22.72 14.12 13.99
N ASP A 339 23.48 13.10 13.60
CA ASP A 339 24.07 12.95 12.27
C ASP A 339 23.13 12.32 11.25
N ILE A 340 21.88 12.01 11.64
CA ILE A 340 20.87 11.46 10.75
C ILE A 340 20.75 12.32 9.49
N ASN A 341 20.88 11.69 8.33
CA ASN A 341 20.74 12.39 7.08
C ASN A 341 19.26 12.61 6.74
N PHE A 342 18.82 13.87 6.74
CA PHE A 342 17.47 14.25 6.34
C PHE A 342 17.39 14.80 4.90
N THR A 343 18.47 14.68 4.12
CA THR A 343 18.46 15.02 2.69
C THR A 343 17.95 13.85 1.84
N THR A 344 17.92 12.64 2.40
CA THR A 344 17.32 11.47 1.77
C THR A 344 15.84 11.38 2.15
N PRO A 345 14.97 10.87 1.26
CA PRO A 345 13.56 10.67 1.60
C PRO A 345 13.33 9.64 2.71
N LEU A 346 14.24 8.67 2.84
CA LEU A 346 14.27 7.67 3.90
C LEU A 346 15.13 8.16 5.06
N ILE A 347 14.64 7.91 6.27
CA ILE A 347 15.28 8.21 7.54
C ILE A 347 15.32 6.90 8.33
N GLU A 348 16.48 6.26 8.30
CA GLU A 348 16.73 5.02 9.04
C GLU A 348 17.47 5.35 10.33
N THR A 349 16.95 4.87 11.45
CA THR A 349 17.55 5.09 12.77
C THR A 349 17.14 4.00 13.74
N ASP A 350 18.01 3.73 14.71
CA ASP A 350 17.66 2.90 15.85
C ASP A 350 17.09 3.77 16.97
N ILE A 351 15.92 3.39 17.47
CA ILE A 351 15.26 4.04 18.61
C ILE A 351 14.92 2.94 19.62
N ASN A 352 15.45 3.06 20.85
CA ASN A 352 15.23 2.08 21.91
C ASN A 352 15.63 0.64 21.53
N GLY A 353 16.70 0.48 20.74
CA GLY A 353 17.16 -0.83 20.25
C GLY A 353 16.32 -1.43 19.12
N ASN A 354 15.33 -0.69 18.62
CA ASN A 354 14.56 -1.09 17.45
C ASN A 354 14.98 -0.29 16.23
N HIS A 355 15.25 -0.99 15.14
CA HIS A 355 15.46 -0.35 13.84
C HIS A 355 14.13 0.21 13.33
N ARG A 356 14.13 1.49 12.94
CA ARG A 356 12.95 2.22 12.47
C ARG A 356 13.27 2.92 11.16
N ILE A 357 12.30 2.89 10.25
CA ILE A 357 12.35 3.56 8.96
C ILE A 357 11.20 4.56 8.91
N PHE A 358 11.55 5.85 8.80
CA PHE A 358 10.61 6.94 8.60
C PHE A 358 10.80 7.54 7.22
N GLN A 359 9.78 8.23 6.72
CA GLN A 359 9.93 9.07 5.54
C GLN A 359 9.40 10.47 5.81
N LEU A 360 10.22 11.49 5.59
CA LEU A 360 9.74 12.87 5.62
C LEU A 360 9.00 13.16 4.31
N SER A 361 7.67 13.21 4.38
CA SER A 361 6.82 13.38 3.20
C SER A 361 6.66 14.85 2.81
N GLN A 362 6.54 15.74 3.79
CA GLN A 362 6.36 17.17 3.53
C GLN A 362 6.82 18.03 4.70
N ARG A 363 7.39 19.21 4.40
CA ARG A 363 7.66 20.29 5.34
C ARG A 363 6.69 21.43 5.04
N ILE A 364 5.83 21.80 5.99
CA ILE A 364 4.74 22.77 5.78
C ILE A 364 5.11 24.16 6.34
N GLY A 365 6.20 24.25 7.11
CA GLY A 365 6.66 25.48 7.77
C GLY A 365 6.07 25.62 9.18
N GLY A 366 6.64 26.52 9.99
CA GLY A 366 6.19 26.73 11.37
C GLY A 366 6.27 25.48 12.26
N GLY A 367 7.27 24.61 12.02
CA GLY A 367 7.45 23.36 12.76
C GLY A 367 6.45 22.26 12.43
N LYS A 368 5.71 22.35 11.32
CA LYS A 368 4.77 21.32 10.87
C LYS A 368 5.40 20.39 9.83
N TYR A 369 5.26 19.09 10.05
CA TYR A 369 5.80 18.03 9.20
C TYR A 369 4.76 16.93 8.95
N ASN A 370 4.81 16.32 7.77
CA ASN A 370 4.13 15.06 7.50
C ASN A 370 5.18 13.94 7.49
N LEU A 371 5.13 13.07 8.49
CA LEU A 371 6.04 11.93 8.62
C LEU A 371 5.29 10.65 8.26
N ARG A 372 5.87 9.85 7.37
CA ARG A 372 5.36 8.51 7.09
C ARG A 372 6.06 7.51 8.00
N PHE A 373 5.27 6.70 8.68
CA PHE A 373 5.74 5.64 9.58
C PHE A 373 4.80 4.43 9.44
N PHE A 374 5.35 3.22 9.29
CA PHE A 374 4.57 2.00 8.97
C PHE A 374 3.60 2.21 7.80
N GLY A 375 4.09 2.83 6.72
CA GLY A 375 3.30 3.19 5.55
C GLY A 375 2.31 4.35 5.74
N THR A 376 1.81 4.63 6.95
CA THR A 376 0.80 5.65 7.26
C THR A 376 1.43 7.04 7.43
N VAL A 377 0.75 8.09 7.00
CA VAL A 377 1.20 9.49 7.14
C VAL A 377 0.64 10.09 8.42
N PHE A 378 1.53 10.60 9.27
CA PHE A 378 1.22 11.28 10.52
C PHE A 378 1.61 12.76 10.43
N PRO A 379 0.64 13.69 10.41
CA PRO A 379 0.92 15.11 10.56
C PRO A 379 1.34 15.40 12.01
N VAL A 380 2.51 16.02 12.18
CA VAL A 380 3.05 16.42 13.48
C VAL A 380 3.40 17.90 13.48
N SER A 381 3.23 18.56 14.61
CA SER A 381 3.67 19.95 14.79
C SER A 381 4.52 20.11 16.04
N ILE A 382 5.67 20.76 15.91
CA ILE A 382 6.62 21.00 16.97
C ILE A 382 6.81 22.50 17.12
N MET A 383 6.76 22.97 18.35
CA MET A 383 6.97 24.37 18.70
C MET A 383 7.58 24.48 20.09
N ASP A 384 8.09 25.65 20.45
CA ASP A 384 8.51 25.92 21.83
C ASP A 384 7.30 26.11 22.76
N GLU A 385 7.50 25.93 24.06
CA GLU A 385 6.44 26.07 25.08
C GLU A 385 5.74 27.44 25.06
N PHE A 386 6.48 28.51 24.75
CA PHE A 386 5.90 29.85 24.70
C PHE A 386 4.95 29.97 23.51
N THR A 387 5.38 29.54 22.32
CA THR A 387 4.53 29.49 21.13
C THR A 387 3.28 28.64 21.35
N SER A 388 3.40 27.48 22.00
CA SER A 388 2.26 26.63 22.33
C SER A 388 1.23 27.37 23.19
N LYS A 389 1.66 28.09 24.24
CA LYS A 389 0.78 28.90 25.09
C LYS A 389 0.12 30.04 24.31
N MET A 390 0.81 30.62 23.34
CA MET A 390 0.24 31.70 22.51
C MET A 390 -0.83 31.18 21.54
N LEU A 391 -0.71 29.93 21.06
CA LEU A 391 -1.71 29.34 20.15
C LEU A 391 -3.08 29.18 20.80
N GLU A 392 -3.17 29.01 22.12
CA GLU A 392 -4.45 28.92 22.84
C GLU A 392 -5.32 30.18 22.68
N TYR A 393 -4.72 31.32 22.32
CA TYR A 393 -5.43 32.57 22.09
C TYR A 393 -5.88 32.76 20.62
N LEU A 394 -5.48 31.88 19.71
CA LEU A 394 -5.95 31.93 18.32
C LEU A 394 -7.34 31.30 18.22
N PRO A 395 -8.28 31.95 17.51
CA PRO A 395 -9.59 31.35 17.26
C PRO A 395 -9.44 30.09 16.40
N GLU A 396 -10.19 29.05 16.75
CA GLU A 396 -10.33 27.88 15.89
C GLU A 396 -10.89 28.30 14.52
N ARG A 397 -10.24 27.84 13.45
CA ARG A 397 -10.78 28.02 12.10
C ARG A 397 -11.93 27.04 11.93
N ALA A 398 -13.14 27.56 11.74
CA ALA A 398 -14.26 26.75 11.30
C ALA A 398 -13.92 26.08 9.96
N GLU A 399 -14.09 24.77 9.87
CA GLU A 399 -14.01 24.06 8.60
C GLU A 399 -15.10 24.58 7.67
N ALA A 400 -14.77 24.80 6.40
CA ALA A 400 -15.75 25.23 5.42
C ALA A 400 -16.76 24.09 5.18
N ASP A 401 -18.06 24.37 5.31
CA ASP A 401 -19.10 23.41 4.99
C ASP A 401 -19.14 23.18 3.46
N ILE A 402 -18.51 22.08 3.03
CA ILE A 402 -18.47 21.63 1.63
C ILE A 402 -19.57 20.60 1.33
N SER A 403 -20.47 20.31 2.27
CA SER A 403 -21.49 19.26 2.08
C SER A 403 -22.54 19.59 1.01
N THR A 404 -22.57 20.83 0.51
CA THR A 404 -23.38 21.25 -0.65
C THR A 404 -22.72 20.95 -1.99
N LEU A 405 -21.44 20.57 -2.02
CA LEU A 405 -20.66 20.40 -3.26
C LEU A 405 -20.32 18.93 -3.47
N ILE A 406 -20.84 18.36 -4.55
CA ILE A 406 -20.45 17.01 -4.99
C ILE A 406 -19.38 17.19 -6.07
N SER A 407 -18.14 17.00 -5.65
CA SER A 407 -16.97 17.18 -6.51
C SER A 407 -16.45 15.82 -6.99
N ALA A 408 -15.79 15.81 -8.14
CA ALA A 408 -15.11 14.63 -8.66
C ALA A 408 -14.02 14.20 -7.66
N PRO A 409 -14.12 13.01 -7.04
CA PRO A 409 -13.17 12.61 -6.02
C PRO A 409 -11.84 12.14 -6.63
N MET A 410 -11.82 11.92 -7.95
CA MET A 410 -10.67 11.52 -8.75
C MET A 410 -10.90 11.99 -10.20
N PRO A 411 -9.84 12.14 -11.01
CA PRO A 411 -9.99 12.46 -12.42
C PRO A 411 -10.56 11.27 -13.19
N GLY A 412 -11.45 11.53 -14.15
CA GLY A 412 -12.14 10.47 -14.88
C GLY A 412 -13.13 11.00 -15.92
N MET A 413 -13.87 10.11 -16.55
CA MET A 413 -14.92 10.44 -17.50
C MET A 413 -16.29 10.20 -16.86
N LEU A 414 -17.20 11.17 -16.96
CA LEU A 414 -18.58 10.99 -16.53
C LEU A 414 -19.29 10.01 -17.46
N LYS A 415 -19.55 8.80 -16.97
CA LYS A 415 -20.22 7.75 -17.74
C LYS A 415 -21.72 7.97 -17.82
N SER A 416 -22.30 8.53 -16.77
CA SER A 416 -23.69 8.96 -16.71
C SER A 416 -23.84 10.08 -15.70
N VAL A 417 -24.78 11.00 -15.94
CA VAL A 417 -25.18 12.03 -14.98
C VAL A 417 -26.69 11.90 -14.81
N THR A 418 -27.12 11.40 -13.65
CA THR A 418 -28.53 11.18 -13.32
C THR A 418 -29.17 12.40 -12.66
N ALA A 419 -28.36 13.31 -12.09
CA ALA A 419 -28.84 14.54 -11.48
C ALA A 419 -29.41 15.53 -12.51
N ILE A 420 -30.64 16.01 -12.27
CA ILE A 420 -31.31 17.04 -13.07
C ILE A 420 -31.42 18.32 -12.25
N VAL A 421 -31.03 19.46 -12.82
CA VAL A 421 -31.16 20.77 -12.16
C VAL A 421 -32.61 21.03 -11.76
N GLY A 422 -32.81 21.35 -10.49
CA GLY A 422 -34.12 21.59 -9.88
C GLY A 422 -34.78 20.35 -9.24
N GLU A 423 -34.22 19.16 -9.41
CA GLU A 423 -34.70 17.93 -8.79
C GLU A 423 -34.28 17.84 -7.32
N SER A 424 -35.10 17.23 -6.47
CA SER A 424 -34.74 16.93 -5.08
C SER A 424 -34.08 15.56 -4.99
N VAL A 425 -32.94 15.49 -4.33
CA VAL A 425 -32.19 14.26 -4.09
C VAL A 425 -32.11 13.97 -2.60
N ALA A 426 -32.26 12.70 -2.24
CA ALA A 426 -32.06 12.23 -0.87
C ALA A 426 -30.56 12.01 -0.59
N GLU A 427 -30.18 12.10 0.68
CA GLU A 427 -28.86 11.66 1.12
C GLU A 427 -28.59 10.21 0.70
N GLY A 428 -27.41 9.95 0.13
CA GLY A 428 -27.02 8.65 -0.41
C GLY A 428 -27.61 8.33 -1.79
N GLN A 429 -28.45 9.19 -2.38
CA GLN A 429 -28.95 9.00 -3.74
C GLN A 429 -27.83 9.24 -4.76
N GLU A 430 -27.70 8.33 -5.74
CA GLU A 430 -26.73 8.46 -6.83
C GLU A 430 -27.06 9.65 -7.73
N VAL A 431 -26.05 10.49 -7.98
CA VAL A 431 -26.16 11.70 -8.81
C VAL A 431 -25.41 11.59 -10.15
N CYS A 432 -24.34 10.81 -10.20
CA CYS A 432 -23.59 10.51 -11.43
C CYS A 432 -22.67 9.30 -11.23
N VAL A 433 -22.24 8.71 -12.35
CA VAL A 433 -21.25 7.63 -12.37
C VAL A 433 -20.00 8.12 -13.08
N LEU A 434 -18.87 8.04 -12.38
CA LEU A 434 -17.56 8.37 -12.91
C LEU A 434 -16.82 7.10 -13.31
N GLU A 435 -16.33 7.02 -14.54
CA GLU A 435 -15.46 5.96 -15.03
C GLU A 435 -14.01 6.44 -15.06
N ALA A 436 -13.14 5.73 -14.36
CA ALA A 436 -11.70 5.98 -14.37
C ALA A 436 -10.96 4.65 -14.28
N MET A 437 -9.89 4.50 -15.08
CA MET A 437 -9.04 3.30 -15.07
C MET A 437 -9.83 2.00 -15.22
N LYS A 438 -10.86 2.01 -16.08
CA LYS A 438 -11.81 0.91 -16.34
C LYS A 438 -12.66 0.47 -15.14
N MET A 439 -12.69 1.27 -14.07
CA MET A 439 -13.59 1.09 -12.94
C MET A 439 -14.67 2.18 -12.91
N GLN A 440 -15.88 1.80 -12.53
CA GLN A 440 -17.02 2.72 -12.37
C GLN A 440 -17.23 3.03 -10.88
N ASN A 441 -17.32 4.31 -10.55
CA ASN A 441 -17.56 4.81 -9.20
C ASN A 441 -18.83 5.67 -9.21
N SER A 442 -19.87 5.22 -8.51
CA SER A 442 -21.09 5.99 -8.27
C SER A 442 -20.83 7.10 -7.25
N LEU A 443 -21.14 8.34 -7.62
CA LEU A 443 -21.13 9.48 -6.72
C LEU A 443 -22.54 9.70 -6.18
N VAL A 444 -22.63 9.91 -4.86
CA VAL A 444 -23.91 10.05 -4.14
C VAL A 444 -24.01 11.42 -3.47
N ALA A 445 -25.23 11.89 -3.24
CA ALA A 445 -25.47 13.13 -2.51
C ALA A 445 -25.09 12.98 -1.02
N ALA A 446 -24.23 13.86 -0.51
CA ALA A 446 -23.77 13.85 0.88
C ALA A 446 -24.84 14.30 1.88
N LYS A 447 -25.91 14.96 1.42
CA LYS A 447 -27.09 15.34 2.21
C LYS A 447 -28.31 15.44 1.31
N THR A 448 -29.49 15.41 1.94
CA THR A 448 -30.76 15.68 1.24
C THR A 448 -30.82 17.15 0.83
N GLY A 449 -31.13 17.42 -0.44
CA GLY A 449 -31.15 18.78 -0.97
C GLY A 449 -31.71 18.84 -2.39
N LYS A 450 -31.77 20.05 -2.96
CA LYS A 450 -32.21 20.27 -4.33
C LYS A 450 -31.00 20.57 -5.21
N ILE A 451 -30.94 19.97 -6.41
CA ILE A 451 -29.85 20.20 -7.35
C ILE A 451 -29.93 21.65 -7.86
N LYS A 452 -28.96 22.46 -7.47
CA LYS A 452 -28.81 23.85 -7.89
C LYS A 452 -28.13 23.95 -9.26
N ALA A 453 -27.07 23.19 -9.49
CA ALA A 453 -26.31 23.21 -10.73
C ALA A 453 -25.70 21.84 -11.04
N VAL A 454 -25.54 21.56 -12.33
CA VAL A 454 -24.78 20.42 -12.87
C VAL A 454 -23.80 21.00 -13.89
N ASN A 455 -22.51 20.96 -13.57
CA ASN A 455 -21.48 21.69 -14.30
C ASN A 455 -20.87 20.90 -15.46
N PHE A 456 -21.09 19.58 -15.50
CA PHE A 456 -20.53 18.68 -16.51
C PHE A 456 -21.59 17.74 -17.08
N LYS A 457 -21.34 17.26 -18.30
CA LYS A 457 -22.23 16.37 -19.05
C LYS A 457 -21.65 14.97 -19.18
N GLU A 458 -22.52 14.02 -19.48
CA GLU A 458 -22.12 12.66 -19.88
C GLU A 458 -21.07 12.68 -21.01
N GLY A 459 -20.05 11.84 -20.88
CA GLY A 459 -18.92 11.74 -21.80
C GLY A 459 -17.81 12.79 -21.60
N GLN A 460 -18.01 13.79 -20.72
CA GLN A 460 -16.97 14.77 -20.42
C GLN A 460 -15.97 14.23 -19.38
N THR A 461 -14.71 14.64 -19.54
CA THR A 461 -13.65 14.38 -18.57
C THR A 461 -13.66 15.47 -17.50
N VAL A 462 -13.48 15.05 -16.25
CA VAL A 462 -13.38 15.91 -15.06
C VAL A 462 -12.04 15.66 -14.37
N ASP A 463 -11.49 16.69 -13.74
CA ASP A 463 -10.30 16.60 -12.89
C ASP A 463 -10.69 16.45 -11.40
N GLU A 464 -9.72 16.08 -10.56
CA GLU A 464 -9.96 15.94 -9.12
C GLU A 464 -10.33 17.29 -8.50
N GLY A 465 -11.44 17.31 -7.75
CA GLY A 465 -11.95 18.51 -7.09
C GLY A 465 -12.87 19.37 -7.98
N ASP A 466 -13.06 19.02 -9.25
CA ASP A 466 -14.07 19.68 -10.08
C ASP A 466 -15.47 19.50 -9.49
N VAL A 467 -16.17 20.60 -9.24
CA VAL A 467 -17.53 20.56 -8.70
C VAL A 467 -18.48 20.09 -9.81
N ILE A 468 -18.98 18.86 -9.70
CA ILE A 468 -19.87 18.26 -10.70
C ILE A 468 -21.30 18.70 -10.47
N VAL A 469 -21.76 18.62 -9.23
CA VAL A 469 -23.12 18.93 -8.82
C VAL A 469 -23.09 19.83 -7.58
N GLU A 470 -23.91 20.88 -7.59
CA GLU A 470 -24.14 21.76 -6.44
C GLU A 470 -25.54 21.51 -5.88
N LEU A 471 -25.65 21.41 -4.56
CA LEU A 471 -26.90 21.40 -3.80
C LEU A 471 -27.21 22.79 -3.24
N GLU A 472 -28.50 23.10 -3.12
CA GLU A 472 -28.99 24.29 -2.39
C GLU A 472 -28.66 24.27 -0.88
#